data_AF-A0A7V3A6Q6-F1
#
_entry.id   AF-A0A7V3A6Q6-F1
#
_cell.length_a   1.000
_cell.length_b   1.000
_cell.length_c   1.000
_cell.angle_alpha   90.00
_cell.angle_beta   90.00
_cell.angle_gamma   90.00
#
_symmetry.space_group_name_H-M   'P 1'
#
loop_
_entity.id
_entity.type
_entity.pdbx_description
1 polymer ?
#
loop_
_entity_poly.entity_id
_entity_poly.type
_entity_poly.pdbx_seq_one_letter_code
_entity_poly.pdbx_strand_id
1 'polypeptide(L)'
;MQNIWLLVGTAATLGFVHTLIGPDHYLPFIVISRARKWTLGKTLWVSFLCGLGHVLSSVVLGFLGIALGLAVGHLEKVESARGNIASWLLIGFGLAYMVWGLRKAYRSRPHEHVHYHPDGEVHVHTHTHENGHLHLHEEGKGAGEKKNITPWVLFLIFVFGPCEPLIPLVMYPAAQHSTSGVILVTAAFGLTTILTMLAIISLSAWGLSFVRLGVLERYSHALAGGLILISGLAVQFLGL
;
A
#
# COMPACT_ATOMS: atom_id res chain seq x y z
N MET A 1 -0.15 26.70 -27.22
CA MET A 1 0.49 26.76 -25.89
C MET A 1 -0.51 26.94 -24.75
N GLN A 2 -1.53 27.80 -24.88
CA GLN A 2 -2.55 28.03 -23.83
C GLN A 2 -3.27 26.74 -23.35
N ASN A 3 -3.52 25.80 -24.27
CA ASN A 3 -4.19 24.53 -23.95
C ASN A 3 -3.33 23.56 -23.10
N ILE A 4 -2.00 23.67 -23.15
CA ILE A 4 -1.12 22.74 -22.41
C ILE A 4 -1.10 23.07 -20.92
N TRP A 5 -1.07 24.35 -20.56
CA TRP A 5 -1.11 24.78 -19.15
C TRP A 5 -2.44 24.43 -18.48
N LEU A 6 -3.55 24.52 -19.21
CA LEU A 6 -4.85 24.04 -18.75
C LEU A 6 -4.82 22.53 -18.49
N LEU A 7 -4.28 21.73 -19.41
CA LEU A 7 -4.15 20.28 -19.22
C LEU A 7 -3.25 19.92 -18.06
N VAL A 8 -2.13 20.62 -17.86
CA VAL A 8 -1.23 20.44 -16.72
C VAL A 8 -1.95 20.75 -15.41
N GLY A 9 -2.72 21.83 -15.35
CA GLY A 9 -3.55 22.18 -14.19
C GLY A 9 -4.63 21.13 -13.91
N THR A 10 -5.32 20.66 -14.95
CA THR A 10 -6.30 19.56 -14.85
C THR A 10 -5.65 18.28 -14.37
N ALA A 11 -4.46 17.94 -14.88
CA ALA A 11 -3.70 16.75 -14.51
C ALA A 11 -3.26 16.80 -13.05
N ALA A 12 -2.74 17.93 -12.58
CA ALA A 12 -2.39 18.10 -11.17
C ALA A 12 -3.64 18.02 -10.28
N THR A 13 -4.75 18.63 -10.68
CA THR A 13 -6.00 18.61 -9.90
C THR A 13 -6.59 17.21 -9.82
N LEU A 14 -6.69 16.52 -10.96
CA LEU A 14 -7.15 15.13 -11.00
C LEU A 14 -6.20 14.23 -10.20
N GLY A 15 -4.88 14.43 -10.34
CA GLY A 15 -3.79 13.78 -9.58
C GLY A 15 -3.89 13.97 -8.06
N PHE A 16 -4.40 15.11 -7.61
CA PHE A 16 -4.68 15.35 -6.20
C PHE A 16 -5.99 14.66 -5.77
N VAL A 17 -7.08 14.90 -6.51
CA VAL A 17 -8.43 14.46 -6.14
C VAL A 17 -8.54 12.94 -6.14
N HIS A 18 -8.05 12.25 -7.18
CA HIS A 18 -8.12 10.78 -7.24
C HIS A 18 -7.33 10.12 -6.11
N THR A 19 -6.16 10.67 -5.75
CA THR A 19 -5.33 10.13 -4.65
C THR A 19 -5.97 10.38 -3.29
N LEU A 20 -6.60 11.55 -3.13
CA LEU A 20 -7.26 11.91 -1.88
C LEU A 20 -8.50 11.03 -1.64
N ILE A 21 -9.29 10.79 -2.69
CA ILE A 21 -10.52 10.02 -2.63
C ILE A 21 -10.23 8.52 -2.59
N GLY A 22 -9.24 8.02 -3.34
CA GLY A 22 -8.87 6.61 -3.42
C GLY A 22 -8.15 6.13 -2.16
N PRO A 23 -8.85 5.46 -1.21
CA PRO A 23 -8.22 5.06 0.04
C PRO A 23 -7.16 3.97 -0.16
N ASP A 24 -7.27 3.21 -1.24
CA ASP A 24 -6.35 2.16 -1.65
C ASP A 24 -4.92 2.66 -1.91
N HIS A 25 -4.74 3.96 -2.21
CA HIS A 25 -3.43 4.56 -2.50
C HIS A 25 -2.57 4.78 -1.25
N TYR A 26 -3.17 5.04 -0.08
CA TYR A 26 -2.42 5.35 1.15
C TYR A 26 -2.77 4.44 2.32
N LEU A 27 -4.02 3.97 2.41
CA LEU A 27 -4.51 3.20 3.56
C LEU A 27 -3.72 1.91 3.80
N PRO A 28 -3.40 1.08 2.77
CA PRO A 28 -2.62 -0.14 2.99
C PRO A 28 -1.27 0.12 3.63
N PHE A 29 -0.57 1.19 3.24
CA PHE A 29 0.73 1.54 3.82
C PHE A 29 0.60 2.00 5.27
N ILE A 30 -0.39 2.84 5.58
CA ILE A 30 -0.61 3.35 6.94
C ILE A 30 -0.91 2.19 7.90
N VAL A 31 -1.86 1.32 7.53
CA VAL A 31 -2.32 0.27 8.44
C VAL A 31 -1.30 -0.86 8.58
N ILE A 32 -0.58 -1.21 7.50
CA ILE A 32 0.53 -2.18 7.57
C ILE A 32 1.70 -1.61 8.35
N SER A 33 2.06 -0.35 8.13
CA SER A 33 3.13 0.32 8.88
C SER A 33 2.85 0.28 10.37
N ARG A 34 1.61 0.58 10.78
CA ARG A 34 1.19 0.50 12.18
C ARG A 34 1.23 -0.94 12.71
N ALA A 35 0.64 -1.90 11.98
CA ALA A 35 0.59 -3.29 12.42
C ALA A 35 1.96 -3.96 12.50
N ARG A 36 2.91 -3.57 11.62
CA ARG A 36 4.28 -4.12 11.56
C ARG A 36 5.32 -3.22 12.20
N LYS A 37 4.91 -2.13 12.85
CA LYS A 37 5.78 -1.14 13.52
C LYS A 37 6.91 -0.65 12.60
N TRP A 38 6.59 -0.36 11.33
CA TRP A 38 7.58 0.20 10.40
C TRP A 38 7.94 1.62 10.81
N THR A 39 9.20 2.00 10.58
CA THR A 39 9.61 3.40 10.71
C THR A 39 8.94 4.24 9.64
N LEU A 40 8.75 5.54 9.90
CA LEU A 40 8.18 6.46 8.92
C LEU A 40 9.00 6.45 7.62
N GLY A 41 10.33 6.54 7.73
CA GLY A 41 11.23 6.48 6.56
C GLY A 41 11.03 5.24 5.71
N LYS A 42 10.93 4.05 6.32
CA LYS A 42 10.65 2.80 5.59
C LYS A 42 9.28 2.85 4.90
N THR A 43 8.26 3.36 5.58
CA THR A 43 6.90 3.47 5.03
C THR A 43 6.90 4.39 3.82
N LEU A 44 7.52 5.58 3.92
CA LEU A 44 7.62 6.53 2.82
C LEU A 44 8.39 5.97 1.64
N TRP A 45 9.50 5.26 1.87
CA TRP A 45 10.28 4.63 0.79
C TRP A 45 9.52 3.52 0.07
N VAL A 46 8.87 2.61 0.81
CA VAL A 46 8.05 1.57 0.17
C VAL A 46 6.91 2.19 -0.61
N SER A 47 6.22 3.18 -0.03
CA SER A 47 5.09 3.85 -0.68
C SER A 47 5.52 4.62 -1.93
N PHE A 48 6.65 5.33 -1.87
CA PHE A 48 7.23 6.03 -3.02
C PHE A 48 7.56 5.06 -4.16
N LEU A 49 8.20 3.92 -3.88
CA LEU A 49 8.51 2.92 -4.90
C LEU A 49 7.25 2.31 -5.51
N CYS A 50 6.22 2.06 -4.70
CA CYS A 50 4.92 1.57 -5.19
C CYS A 50 4.23 2.61 -6.08
N GLY A 51 4.16 3.87 -5.64
CA GLY A 51 3.57 4.96 -6.42
C GLY A 51 4.33 5.22 -7.72
N LEU A 52 5.65 5.18 -7.70
CA LEU A 52 6.48 5.30 -8.89
C LEU A 52 6.23 4.14 -9.87
N GLY A 53 6.20 2.90 -9.37
CA GLY A 53 5.90 1.72 -10.18
C GLY A 53 4.50 1.78 -10.81
N HIS A 54 3.51 2.20 -10.04
CA HIS A 54 2.14 2.42 -10.49
C HIS A 54 2.07 3.44 -11.64
N VAL A 55 2.60 4.66 -11.45
CA VAL A 55 2.59 5.71 -12.49
C VAL A 55 3.35 5.24 -13.73
N LEU A 56 4.57 4.71 -13.56
CA LEU A 56 5.39 4.26 -14.70
C LEU A 56 4.72 3.13 -15.48
N SER A 57 4.04 2.20 -14.81
CA SER A 57 3.33 1.10 -15.49
C SER A 57 2.22 1.60 -16.41
N SER A 58 1.41 2.58 -15.98
CA SER A 58 0.37 3.18 -16.83
C SER A 58 0.97 4.06 -17.93
N VAL A 59 2.08 4.76 -17.66
CA VAL A 59 2.79 5.54 -18.69
C VAL A 59 3.33 4.63 -19.80
N VAL A 60 3.94 3.50 -19.43
CA VAL A 60 4.43 2.51 -20.41
C VAL A 60 3.29 1.96 -21.27
N LEU A 61 2.13 1.66 -20.67
CA LEU A 61 0.95 1.22 -21.42
C LEU A 61 0.41 2.31 -22.33
N GLY A 62 0.40 3.56 -21.89
CA GLY A 62 0.02 4.72 -22.72
C GLY A 62 0.91 4.86 -23.95
N PHE A 63 2.23 4.77 -23.77
CA PHE A 63 3.18 4.81 -24.89
C PHE A 63 3.02 3.61 -25.84
N LEU A 64 2.81 2.41 -25.30
CA LEU A 64 2.58 1.23 -26.12
C LEU A 64 1.28 1.36 -26.93
N GLY A 65 0.24 1.93 -26.32
CA GLY A 65 -1.01 2.27 -26.98
C GLY A 65 -0.85 3.22 -28.15
N ILE A 66 -0.10 4.30 -27.95
CA ILE A 66 0.23 5.28 -29.00
C ILE A 66 1.04 4.60 -30.11
N ALA A 67 2.05 3.81 -29.77
CA ALA A 67 2.92 3.13 -30.74
C ALA A 67 2.16 2.11 -31.61
N LEU A 68 1.17 1.43 -31.03
CA LEU A 68 0.31 0.47 -31.73
C LEU A 68 -0.91 1.12 -32.41
N GLY A 69 -1.08 2.44 -32.31
CA GLY A 69 -2.23 3.15 -32.86
C GLY A 69 -3.56 2.75 -32.23
N LEU A 70 -3.55 2.28 -30.98
CA LEU A 70 -4.75 1.84 -30.28
C LEU A 70 -5.64 3.02 -29.92
N ALA A 71 -6.95 2.88 -30.16
CA ALA A 71 -7.93 3.84 -29.70
C ALA A 71 -7.96 3.89 -28.16
N VAL A 72 -8.29 5.05 -27.60
CA VAL A 72 -8.39 5.29 -26.14
C VAL A 72 -9.19 4.20 -25.44
N GLY A 73 -10.33 3.80 -26.01
CA GLY A 73 -11.20 2.77 -25.43
C GLY A 73 -10.58 1.37 -25.33
N HIS A 74 -9.55 1.04 -26.13
CA HIS A 74 -8.80 -0.20 -25.95
C HIS A 74 -7.85 -0.11 -24.76
N LEU A 75 -7.22 1.04 -24.54
CA LEU A 75 -6.33 1.26 -23.40
C LEU A 75 -7.11 1.34 -22.09
N GLU A 76 -8.28 1.98 -22.10
CA GLU A 76 -9.19 2.01 -20.95
C GLU A 76 -9.65 0.60 -20.54
N LYS A 77 -9.90 -0.31 -21.50
CA LYS A 77 -10.21 -1.72 -21.20
C LYS A 77 -9.04 -2.44 -20.53
N VAL A 78 -7.81 -2.15 -20.94
CA VAL A 78 -6.60 -2.74 -20.34
C VAL A 78 -6.39 -2.19 -18.92
N GLU A 79 -6.53 -0.88 -18.71
CA GLU A 79 -6.50 -0.29 -17.36
C GLU A 79 -7.61 -0.84 -16.48
N SER A 80 -8.85 -0.94 -16.99
CA SER A 80 -9.96 -1.48 -16.20
C SER A 80 -9.73 -2.94 -15.81
N ALA A 81 -9.15 -3.75 -16.71
CA ALA A 81 -8.76 -5.12 -16.38
C ALA A 81 -7.65 -5.17 -15.32
N ARG A 82 -6.63 -4.30 -15.44
CA ARG A 82 -5.59 -4.11 -14.43
C ARG A 82 -6.19 -3.72 -13.08
N GLY A 83 -7.14 -2.78 -13.09
CA GLY A 83 -7.89 -2.32 -11.93
C GLY A 83 -8.63 -3.43 -11.21
N ASN A 84 -9.37 -4.24 -11.96
CA ASN A 84 -10.07 -5.40 -11.42
C ASN A 84 -9.08 -6.42 -10.82
N ILE A 85 -7.92 -6.65 -11.45
CA ILE A 85 -6.89 -7.51 -10.86
C ILE A 85 -6.37 -6.92 -9.54
N ALA A 86 -6.04 -5.63 -9.52
CA ALA A 86 -5.52 -4.96 -8.34
C ALA A 86 -6.51 -4.96 -7.17
N SER A 87 -7.79 -4.68 -7.42
CA SER A 87 -8.85 -4.70 -6.41
C SER A 87 -9.05 -6.10 -5.83
N TRP A 88 -9.08 -7.15 -6.65
CA TRP A 88 -9.17 -8.54 -6.17
C TRP A 88 -7.92 -8.96 -5.38
N LEU A 89 -6.73 -8.53 -5.79
CA LEU A 89 -5.51 -8.75 -5.02
C LEU A 89 -5.57 -8.03 -3.66
N LEU A 90 -6.10 -6.80 -3.61
CA LEU A 90 -6.28 -6.03 -2.38
C LEU A 90 -7.29 -6.71 -1.45
N ILE A 91 -8.44 -7.15 -1.98
CA ILE A 91 -9.48 -7.91 -1.26
C ILE A 91 -8.89 -9.21 -0.70
N GLY A 92 -8.24 -10.00 -1.55
CA GLY A 92 -7.64 -11.28 -1.17
C GLY A 92 -6.55 -11.11 -0.11
N PHE A 93 -5.67 -10.12 -0.30
CA PHE A 93 -4.63 -9.79 0.68
C PHE A 93 -5.22 -9.32 2.01
N GLY A 94 -6.20 -8.42 1.97
CA GLY A 94 -6.88 -7.90 3.16
C GLY A 94 -7.55 -9.01 3.97
N LEU A 95 -8.30 -9.89 3.29
CA LEU A 95 -8.95 -11.05 3.92
C LEU A 95 -7.92 -12.02 4.52
N ALA A 96 -6.89 -12.40 3.76
CA ALA A 96 -5.86 -13.31 4.24
C ALA A 96 -5.11 -12.73 5.45
N TYR A 97 -4.76 -11.44 5.40
CA TYR A 97 -4.06 -10.75 6.49
C TYR A 97 -4.95 -10.58 7.71
N MET A 98 -6.26 -10.34 7.52
CA MET A 98 -7.24 -10.27 8.61
C MET A 98 -7.38 -11.61 9.33
N VAL A 99 -7.60 -12.70 8.59
CA VAL A 99 -7.74 -14.06 9.15
C VAL A 99 -6.45 -14.48 9.86
N TRP A 100 -5.29 -14.23 9.26
CA TRP A 100 -4.00 -14.46 9.91
C TRP A 100 -3.84 -13.62 11.19
N GLY A 101 -4.23 -12.34 11.14
CA GLY A 101 -4.20 -11.43 12.29
C GLY A 101 -5.09 -11.89 13.44
N LEU A 102 -6.30 -12.39 13.14
CA LEU A 102 -7.21 -12.96 14.13
C LEU A 102 -6.65 -14.24 14.77
N ARG A 103 -6.10 -15.14 13.94
CA ARG A 103 -5.44 -16.36 14.43
C ARG A 103 -4.24 -16.04 15.33
N LYS A 104 -3.45 -15.03 14.96
CA LYS A 104 -2.33 -14.53 15.76
C LYS A 104 -2.84 -13.99 17.10
N ALA A 105 -3.82 -13.10 17.08
CA ALA A 105 -4.40 -12.51 18.30
C ALA A 105 -5.02 -13.58 19.23
N TYR A 106 -5.64 -14.62 18.67
CA TYR A 106 -6.21 -15.72 19.45
C TYR A 106 -5.14 -16.60 20.11
N ARG A 107 -4.00 -16.84 19.44
CA ARG A 107 -2.91 -17.66 19.96
C ARG A 107 -2.01 -16.91 20.96
N SER A 108 -1.84 -15.60 20.79
CA SER A 108 -1.02 -14.77 21.67
C SER A 108 -1.74 -14.34 22.95
N ARG A 109 -2.55 -15.21 23.56
CA ARG A 109 -3.17 -14.87 24.85
C ARG A 109 -2.09 -14.86 25.95
N PRO A 110 -1.98 -13.76 26.72
CA PRO A 110 -1.11 -13.74 27.89
C PRO A 110 -1.64 -14.79 28.88
N HIS A 111 -0.72 -15.60 29.38
CA HIS A 111 -0.99 -16.55 30.45
C HIS A 111 0.13 -16.43 31.47
N GLU A 112 -0.19 -16.77 32.71
CA GLU A 112 0.73 -16.70 33.84
C GLU A 112 1.11 -18.12 34.24
N HIS A 113 2.40 -18.35 34.41
CA HIS A 113 2.85 -19.54 35.13
C HIS A 113 4.05 -19.22 36.01
N VAL A 114 4.20 -20.07 37.01
CA VAL A 114 5.26 -20.01 38.01
C VAL A 114 6.50 -20.65 37.42
N HIS A 115 7.62 -19.93 37.40
CA HIS A 115 8.93 -20.50 37.07
C HIS A 115 9.67 -20.86 38.35
N TYR A 116 10.32 -22.02 38.33
CA TYR A 116 11.30 -22.45 39.31
C TYR A 116 12.68 -22.32 38.68
N HIS A 117 13.49 -21.40 39.19
CA HIS A 117 14.89 -21.31 38.77
C HIS A 117 15.75 -22.35 39.50
N PRO A 118 16.86 -22.81 38.90
CA PRO A 118 17.84 -23.68 39.56
C PRO A 118 18.38 -23.09 40.88
N ASP A 119 18.28 -21.78 41.00
CA ASP A 119 18.73 -20.90 42.08
C ASP A 119 17.75 -20.89 43.28
N GLY A 120 16.57 -21.50 43.14
CA GLY A 120 15.54 -21.56 44.16
C GLY A 120 14.59 -20.35 44.22
N GLU A 121 14.79 -19.33 43.39
CA GLU A 121 13.85 -18.21 43.27
C GLU A 121 12.60 -18.62 42.49
N VAL A 122 11.44 -18.28 43.05
CA VAL A 122 10.11 -18.50 42.47
C VAL A 122 9.53 -17.15 42.10
N HIS A 123 9.29 -16.92 40.81
CA HIS A 123 8.57 -15.73 40.36
C HIS A 123 7.52 -16.07 39.30
N VAL A 124 6.50 -15.22 39.25
CA VAL A 124 5.42 -15.28 38.26
C VAL A 124 5.80 -14.35 37.12
N HIS A 125 5.93 -14.90 35.92
CA HIS A 125 6.00 -14.10 34.70
C HIS A 125 4.69 -14.18 33.93
N THR A 126 4.23 -13.02 33.47
CA THR A 126 3.18 -12.92 32.46
C THR A 126 3.87 -12.86 31.09
N HIS A 127 3.77 -13.91 30.27
CA HIS A 127 4.30 -13.90 28.92
C HIS A 127 3.28 -14.36 27.87
N THR A 128 3.65 -14.11 26.62
CA THR A 128 2.95 -14.60 25.44
C THR A 128 3.94 -15.49 24.68
N HIS A 129 3.63 -16.78 24.52
CA HIS A 129 4.47 -17.70 23.75
C HIS A 129 4.34 -17.40 22.25
N GLU A 130 5.00 -16.35 21.77
CA GLU A 130 5.10 -16.08 20.33
C GLU A 130 6.18 -16.97 19.66
N ASN A 131 7.14 -17.48 20.44
CA ASN A 131 8.12 -18.49 20.04
C ASN A 131 8.22 -19.55 21.15
N GLY A 132 8.10 -20.84 20.78
CA GLY A 132 8.27 -21.94 21.71
C GLY A 132 9.64 -21.92 22.37
N HIS A 133 9.70 -22.19 23.67
CA HIS A 133 10.94 -22.24 24.41
C HIS A 133 11.70 -23.54 24.11
N LEU A 134 12.90 -23.38 23.56
CA LEU A 134 14.07 -24.19 23.89
C LEU A 134 15.28 -23.27 23.68
N HIS A 135 15.70 -22.59 24.75
CA HIS A 135 16.93 -21.82 24.73
C HIS A 135 18.09 -22.78 25.01
N LEU A 136 18.69 -23.31 23.94
CA LEU A 136 20.10 -23.69 23.96
C LEU A 136 20.87 -22.47 23.47
N HIS A 137 21.72 -21.93 24.33
CA HIS A 137 22.67 -20.90 23.96
C HIS A 137 23.71 -21.51 23.02
N GLU A 138 23.54 -21.34 21.71
CA GLU A 138 24.65 -21.44 20.76
C GLU A 138 24.83 -20.09 20.06
N GLU A 139 26.01 -19.52 20.26
CA GLU A 139 26.57 -18.44 19.48
C GLU A 139 26.73 -18.92 18.03
N GLY A 140 25.74 -18.66 17.19
CA GLY A 140 25.77 -19.14 15.81
C GLY A 140 24.76 -18.42 14.93
N LYS A 141 25.29 -17.66 13.97
CA LYS A 141 24.52 -17.06 12.87
C LYS A 141 23.66 -18.14 12.19
N GLY A 142 22.33 -18.11 12.35
CA GLY A 142 21.46 -18.97 11.55
C GLY A 142 20.13 -19.34 12.19
N ALA A 143 19.17 -18.42 12.22
CA ALA A 143 17.75 -18.77 12.28
C ALA A 143 17.03 -17.91 11.24
N GLY A 144 16.56 -18.56 10.17
CA GLY A 144 16.15 -17.93 8.91
C GLY A 144 15.38 -16.62 9.07
N GLU A 145 15.95 -15.54 8.54
CA GLU A 145 15.25 -14.29 8.28
C GLU A 145 13.95 -14.62 7.54
N LYS A 146 12.81 -14.58 8.22
CA LYS A 146 11.51 -14.66 7.57
C LYS A 146 11.41 -13.44 6.66
N LYS A 147 11.75 -13.60 5.38
CA LYS A 147 11.74 -12.53 4.38
C LYS A 147 10.41 -11.80 4.48
N ASN A 148 10.45 -10.51 4.82
CA ASN A 148 9.26 -9.68 4.91
C ASN A 148 8.69 -9.49 3.48
N ILE A 149 7.79 -10.37 3.06
CA ILE A 149 7.17 -10.34 1.71
C ILE A 149 6.13 -9.23 1.54
N THR A 150 5.65 -8.63 2.64
CA THR A 150 4.57 -7.63 2.59
C THR A 150 4.84 -6.43 1.68
N PRO A 151 6.04 -5.79 1.68
CA PRO A 151 6.35 -4.72 0.72
C PRO A 151 6.25 -5.18 -0.74
N TRP A 152 6.66 -6.42 -1.03
CA TRP A 152 6.58 -6.98 -2.39
C TRP A 152 5.13 -7.22 -2.83
N VAL A 153 4.28 -7.71 -1.93
CA VAL A 153 2.85 -7.88 -2.22
C VAL A 153 2.20 -6.53 -2.48
N LEU A 154 2.46 -5.51 -1.64
CA LEU A 154 1.94 -4.15 -1.85
C LEU A 154 2.43 -3.56 -3.17
N PHE A 155 3.71 -3.74 -3.51
CA PHE A 155 4.28 -3.29 -4.77
C PHE A 155 3.57 -3.93 -5.97
N LEU A 156 3.35 -5.25 -5.95
CA LEU A 156 2.63 -5.94 -7.01
C LEU A 156 1.20 -5.41 -7.17
N ILE A 157 0.47 -5.23 -6.06
CA ILE A 157 -0.89 -4.67 -6.10
C ILE A 157 -0.88 -3.29 -6.78
N PHE A 158 0.03 -2.40 -6.39
CA PHE A 158 0.10 -1.04 -6.93
C PHE A 158 0.54 -0.99 -8.39
N VAL A 159 1.50 -1.82 -8.78
CA VAL A 159 1.94 -1.92 -10.19
C VAL A 159 0.82 -2.43 -11.09
N PHE A 160 -0.07 -3.27 -10.58
CA PHE A 160 -1.29 -3.66 -11.30
C PHE A 160 -2.43 -2.65 -11.12
N GLY A 161 -2.32 -1.67 -10.22
CA GLY A 161 -3.35 -0.65 -10.01
C GLY A 161 -3.60 0.19 -11.26
N PRO A 162 -4.85 0.58 -11.53
CA PRO A 162 -5.19 1.34 -12.73
C PRO A 162 -4.96 2.83 -12.49
N CYS A 163 -4.49 3.55 -13.51
CA CYS A 163 -4.35 5.00 -13.44
C CYS A 163 -5.25 5.66 -14.49
N GLU A 164 -6.55 5.34 -14.39
CA GLU A 164 -7.56 5.67 -15.41
C GLU A 164 -7.59 7.15 -15.81
N PRO A 165 -7.45 8.13 -14.89
CA PRO A 165 -7.47 9.55 -15.27
C PRO A 165 -6.30 9.97 -16.18
N LEU A 166 -5.18 9.23 -16.18
CA LEU A 166 -3.95 9.63 -16.88
C LEU A 166 -4.06 9.44 -18.41
N ILE A 167 -4.72 8.37 -18.87
CA ILE A 167 -4.75 8.01 -20.29
C ILE A 167 -5.43 9.08 -21.16
N PRO A 168 -6.64 9.57 -20.84
CA PRO A 168 -7.27 10.61 -21.64
C PRO A 168 -6.46 11.90 -21.66
N LEU A 169 -5.85 12.26 -20.52
CA LEU A 169 -5.04 13.47 -20.38
C LEU A 169 -3.76 13.43 -21.22
N VAL A 170 -3.11 12.27 -21.33
CA VAL A 170 -1.89 12.09 -22.11
C VAL A 170 -2.18 11.88 -23.60
N MET A 171 -3.33 11.30 -23.94
CA MET A 171 -3.71 11.09 -25.34
C MET A 171 -3.93 12.40 -26.10
N TYR A 172 -4.51 13.42 -25.48
CA TYR A 172 -4.73 14.71 -26.14
C TYR A 172 -3.43 15.38 -26.66
N PRO A 173 -2.39 15.62 -25.83
CA PRO A 173 -1.13 16.16 -26.31
C PRO A 173 -0.37 15.18 -27.24
N ALA A 174 -0.55 13.87 -27.08
CA ALA A 174 0.02 12.88 -27.98
C ALA A 174 -0.57 12.96 -29.40
N ALA A 175 -1.89 13.12 -29.52
CA ALA A 175 -2.58 13.30 -30.80
C ALA A 175 -2.15 14.60 -31.52
N GLN A 176 -1.73 15.61 -30.75
CA GLN A 176 -1.18 16.87 -31.27
C GLN A 176 0.34 16.80 -31.53
N HIS A 177 0.94 15.60 -31.49
CA HIS A 177 2.39 15.38 -31.65
C HIS A 177 3.25 16.22 -30.68
N SER A 178 2.72 16.60 -29.52
CA SER A 178 3.41 17.43 -28.53
C SER A 178 4.07 16.56 -27.45
N THR A 179 5.32 16.18 -27.69
CA THR A 179 6.13 15.40 -26.72
C THR A 179 6.34 16.15 -25.40
N SER A 180 6.56 17.47 -25.46
CA SER A 180 6.67 18.32 -24.27
C SER A 180 5.37 18.36 -23.47
N GLY A 181 4.21 18.40 -24.14
CA GLY A 181 2.90 18.34 -23.50
C GLY A 181 2.67 17.02 -22.76
N VAL A 182 2.99 15.89 -23.40
CA VAL A 182 2.89 14.55 -22.80
C VAL A 182 3.75 14.45 -21.53
N ILE A 183 5.01 14.90 -21.60
CA ILE A 183 5.95 14.85 -20.46
C ILE A 183 5.44 15.73 -19.32
N LEU A 184 5.03 16.97 -19.60
CA LEU A 184 4.56 17.91 -18.57
C LEU A 184 3.29 17.43 -17.88
N VAL A 185 2.31 16.94 -18.63
CA VAL A 185 1.05 16.40 -18.09
C VAL A 185 1.30 15.18 -17.22
N THR A 186 2.13 14.24 -17.71
CA THR A 186 2.49 13.02 -16.98
C THR A 186 3.25 13.35 -15.69
N ALA A 187 4.23 14.25 -15.76
CA ALA A 187 5.01 14.66 -14.60
C ALA A 187 4.15 15.39 -13.58
N ALA A 188 3.26 16.30 -14.01
CA ALA A 188 2.36 17.01 -13.12
C ALA A 188 1.41 16.06 -12.39
N PHE A 189 0.76 15.14 -13.11
CA PHE A 189 -0.08 14.12 -12.51
C PHE A 189 0.72 13.26 -11.52
N GLY A 190 1.80 12.64 -11.97
CA GLY A 190 2.58 11.69 -11.16
C GLY A 190 3.21 12.32 -9.92
N LEU A 191 3.76 13.55 -10.04
CA LEU A 191 4.31 14.27 -8.88
C LEU A 191 3.21 14.61 -7.89
N THR A 192 2.07 15.13 -8.34
CA THR A 192 0.98 15.47 -7.43
C THR A 192 0.41 14.23 -6.74
N THR A 193 0.19 13.13 -7.46
CA THR A 193 -0.24 11.83 -6.90
C THR A 193 0.71 11.35 -5.80
N ILE A 194 2.02 11.25 -6.12
CA ILE A 194 3.02 10.74 -5.19
C ILE A 194 3.14 11.66 -3.97
N LEU A 195 3.21 12.98 -4.17
CA LEU A 195 3.33 13.95 -3.07
C LEU A 195 2.09 13.92 -2.17
N THR A 196 0.88 13.85 -2.74
CA THR A 196 -0.38 13.76 -1.98
C THR A 196 -0.41 12.50 -1.13
N MET A 197 -0.07 11.35 -1.72
CA MET A 197 -0.01 10.07 -1.02
C MET A 197 1.01 10.12 0.14
N LEU A 198 2.23 10.59 -0.10
CA LEU A 198 3.27 10.68 0.94
C LEU A 198 2.90 11.68 2.05
N ALA A 199 2.23 12.78 1.71
CA ALA A 199 1.73 13.75 2.68
C ALA A 199 0.66 13.13 3.58
N ILE A 200 -0.33 12.43 3.01
CA ILE A 200 -1.39 11.74 3.76
C ILE A 200 -0.79 10.68 4.70
N ILE A 201 0.19 9.89 4.22
CA ILE A 201 0.88 8.89 5.04
C ILE A 201 1.62 9.55 6.21
N SER A 202 2.32 10.66 5.95
CA SER A 202 3.08 11.37 6.98
C SER A 202 2.17 11.99 8.04
N LEU A 203 1.10 12.66 7.61
CA LEU A 203 0.08 13.25 8.50
C LEU A 203 -0.61 12.17 9.33
N SER A 204 -0.96 11.04 8.70
CA SER A 204 -1.60 9.91 9.39
C SER A 204 -0.66 9.25 10.39
N ALA A 205 0.62 9.08 10.04
CA ALA A 205 1.62 8.53 10.95
C ALA A 205 1.81 9.42 12.18
N TRP A 206 1.80 10.75 12.00
CA TRP A 206 1.86 11.71 13.10
C TRP A 206 0.58 11.68 13.95
N GLY A 207 -0.60 11.71 13.33
CA GLY A 207 -1.89 11.65 14.05
C GLY A 207 -2.09 10.35 14.84
N LEU A 208 -1.73 9.21 14.25
CA LEU A 208 -1.83 7.89 14.89
C LEU A 208 -0.80 7.69 16.01
N SER A 209 0.28 8.49 16.05
CA SER A 209 1.26 8.42 17.13
C SER A 209 0.66 8.79 18.50
N PHE A 210 -0.37 9.63 18.52
CA PHE A 210 -1.09 10.03 19.74
C PHE A 210 -2.09 8.97 20.23
N VAL A 211 -2.47 8.02 19.36
CA VAL A 211 -3.49 6.99 19.67
C VAL A 211 -2.83 5.75 20.28
N ARG A 212 -2.98 5.55 21.59
CA ARG A 212 -2.57 4.32 22.28
C ARG A 212 -3.69 3.29 22.20
N LEU A 213 -3.47 2.22 21.43
CA LEU A 213 -4.50 1.21 21.15
C LEU A 213 -4.72 0.21 22.31
N GLY A 214 -3.87 0.18 23.34
CA GLY A 214 -4.05 -0.64 24.53
C GLY A 214 -4.39 -2.10 24.19
N VAL A 215 -5.56 -2.56 24.62
CA VAL A 215 -6.06 -3.94 24.37
C VAL A 215 -6.26 -4.25 22.89
N LEU A 216 -6.51 -3.24 22.05
CA LEU A 216 -6.65 -3.40 20.59
C LEU A 216 -5.31 -3.59 19.87
N GLU A 217 -4.17 -3.34 20.54
CA GLU A 217 -2.84 -3.57 19.92
C GLU A 217 -2.65 -5.03 19.50
N ARG A 218 -3.26 -5.98 20.24
CA ARG A 218 -3.26 -7.42 19.90
C ARG A 218 -3.98 -7.71 18.58
N TYR A 219 -4.97 -6.90 18.20
CA TYR A 219 -5.74 -7.04 16.97
C TYR A 219 -5.23 -6.15 15.84
N SER A 220 -4.11 -5.43 16.02
CA SER A 220 -3.57 -4.49 15.02
C SER A 220 -3.43 -5.11 13.62
N HIS A 221 -2.97 -6.35 13.50
CA HIS A 221 -2.89 -7.06 12.23
C HIS A 221 -4.27 -7.38 11.64
N ALA A 222 -5.24 -7.79 12.47
CA ALA A 222 -6.60 -8.09 12.03
C ALA A 222 -7.31 -6.83 11.53
N LEU A 223 -7.21 -5.73 12.29
CA LEU A 223 -7.76 -4.42 11.92
C LEU A 223 -7.13 -3.88 10.64
N ALA A 224 -5.80 -4.02 10.49
CA ALA A 224 -5.13 -3.64 9.25
C ALA A 224 -5.64 -4.46 8.05
N GLY A 225 -5.80 -5.77 8.18
CA GLY A 225 -6.37 -6.60 7.12
C GLY A 225 -7.81 -6.23 6.79
N GLY A 226 -8.62 -5.96 7.81
CA GLY A 226 -10.02 -5.53 7.64
C GLY A 226 -10.14 -4.18 6.93
N LEU A 227 -9.32 -3.19 7.27
CA LEU A 227 -9.30 -1.89 6.59
C LEU A 227 -8.88 -2.02 5.13
N ILE A 228 -7.89 -2.87 4.82
CA ILE A 228 -7.46 -3.14 3.44
C ILE A 228 -8.56 -3.86 2.64
N LEU A 229 -9.24 -4.83 3.27
CA LEU A 229 -10.37 -5.53 2.67
C LEU A 229 -11.49 -4.54 2.33
N ILE A 230 -11.85 -3.66 3.27
CA ILE A 230 -12.87 -2.63 3.05
C ILE A 230 -12.47 -1.67 1.94
N SER A 231 -11.22 -1.20 1.88
CA SER A 231 -10.77 -0.36 0.75
C SER A 231 -10.85 -1.10 -0.58
N GLY A 232 -10.58 -2.40 -0.62
CA GLY A 232 -10.61 -3.19 -1.85
C GLY A 232 -12.03 -3.40 -2.35
N LEU A 233 -12.96 -3.66 -1.43
CA LEU A 233 -14.39 -3.71 -1.73
C LEU A 233 -14.91 -2.34 -2.18
N ALA A 234 -14.46 -1.25 -1.56
CA ALA A 234 -14.83 0.10 -1.96
C ALA A 234 -14.40 0.39 -3.40
N VAL A 235 -13.15 0.12 -3.76
CA VAL A 235 -12.66 0.25 -5.15
C VAL A 235 -13.47 -0.63 -6.10
N GLN A 236 -13.68 -1.91 -5.77
CA GLN A 236 -14.36 -2.86 -6.66
C GLN A 236 -15.83 -2.52 -6.93
N PHE A 237 -16.57 -2.06 -5.92
CA PHE A 237 -18.03 -1.89 -6.02
C PHE A 237 -18.48 -0.44 -6.17
N LEU A 238 -17.65 0.53 -5.77
CA LEU A 238 -17.97 1.96 -5.90
C LEU A 238 -17.26 2.61 -7.09
N GLY A 239 -16.33 1.90 -7.76
CA GLY A 239 -15.58 2.44 -8.89
C GLY A 239 -14.72 3.64 -8.52
N LEU A 240 -14.16 3.61 -7.31
CA LEU A 240 -13.25 4.64 -6.79
C LEU A 240 -11.84 4.47 -7.36
#